data_AF-A0A522PHE0-F1
#
_entry.id   AF-A0A522PHE0-F1
#
_cell.length_a   1.000
_cell.length_b   1.000
_cell.length_c   1.000
_cell.angle_alpha   90.00
_cell.angle_beta   90.00
_cell.angle_gamma   90.00
#
_symmetry.space_group_name_H-M   'P 1'
#
loop_
_entity.id
_entity.type
_entity.pdbx_description
1 polymer ?
#
loop_
_entity_poly.entity_id
_entity_poly.type
_entity_poly.pdbx_seq_one_letter_code
_entity_poly.pdbx_strand_id
1 'polypeptide(L)'
;MGSWPSFARRIAFFAPLALAMLAGCAGAPPAAQTLNARDVMRLPQPWPTAMAAANDAPPRVLSVFVNETAIANGDHWRGRIATSTNVASVEIRTESFSFAAQRTTFGEFTFDVHVLDMPPQYRRGYMLQIIARNAGGARDERYVPIRFL
;
A
#
# COMPACT_ATOMS: atom_id res chain seq x y z
N MET A 1 31.42 78.70 -12.39
CA MET A 1 29.96 78.91 -12.24
C MET A 1 29.27 78.12 -13.33
N GLY A 2 28.67 76.98 -12.97
CA GLY A 2 28.03 76.07 -13.91
C GLY A 2 27.14 75.11 -13.12
N SER A 3 25.84 75.28 -13.31
CA SER A 3 24.70 74.72 -12.58
C SER A 3 24.60 73.19 -12.61
N TRP A 4 24.26 72.59 -11.47
CA TRP A 4 23.68 71.24 -11.37
C TRP A 4 22.28 71.19 -11.99
N PRO A 5 21.90 70.06 -12.59
CA PRO A 5 20.52 69.60 -12.58
C PRO A 5 20.36 68.22 -11.91
N SER A 6 19.57 68.25 -10.84
CA SER A 6 18.33 67.48 -10.65
C SER A 6 18.27 65.98 -10.99
N PHE A 7 18.14 65.19 -9.92
CA PHE A 7 17.13 64.15 -9.70
C PHE A 7 16.54 63.42 -10.92
N ALA A 8 16.87 62.14 -11.06
CA ALA A 8 16.00 61.15 -11.69
C ALA A 8 15.93 59.88 -10.83
N ARG A 9 14.86 59.85 -10.05
CA ARG A 9 14.26 58.71 -9.35
C ARG A 9 13.91 57.62 -10.39
N ARG A 10 14.27 56.36 -10.14
CA ARG A 10 13.46 55.14 -10.34
C ARG A 10 14.33 53.89 -10.17
N ILE A 11 14.50 53.45 -8.92
CA ILE A 11 14.84 52.06 -8.62
C ILE A 11 13.50 51.30 -8.67
N ALA A 12 13.23 50.68 -9.82
CA ALA A 12 12.11 49.75 -9.94
C ALA A 12 12.56 48.40 -9.39
N PHE A 13 12.15 48.12 -8.16
CA PHE A 13 12.04 46.79 -7.59
C PHE A 13 11.12 45.94 -8.47
N PHE A 14 11.63 44.96 -9.21
CA PHE A 14 10.81 43.85 -9.71
C PHE A 14 11.71 42.66 -10.06
N ALA A 15 11.76 41.67 -9.15
CA ALA A 15 11.62 40.24 -9.45
C ALA A 15 12.14 39.40 -8.26
N PRO A 16 11.23 38.76 -7.52
CA PRO A 16 11.44 37.34 -7.27
C PRO A 16 10.14 36.61 -7.59
N LEU A 17 10.05 36.06 -8.80
CA LEU A 17 8.91 35.25 -9.24
C LEU A 17 9.45 34.00 -9.96
N ALA A 18 10.22 33.21 -9.23
CA ALA A 18 10.79 31.96 -9.75
C ALA A 18 10.93 30.89 -8.65
N LEU A 19 9.89 30.69 -7.84
CA LEU A 19 9.88 29.67 -6.79
C LEU A 19 8.47 29.07 -6.62
N ALA A 20 7.88 28.54 -7.69
CA ALA A 20 6.55 27.90 -7.60
C ALA A 20 6.26 26.80 -8.64
N MET A 21 7.26 26.13 -9.22
CA MET A 21 7.01 25.07 -10.22
C MET A 21 7.83 23.79 -10.01
N LEU A 22 7.96 23.31 -8.77
CA LEU A 22 8.53 21.98 -8.48
C LEU A 22 7.52 21.02 -7.81
N ALA A 23 6.26 21.41 -7.65
CA ALA A 23 5.19 20.53 -7.15
C ALA A 23 4.54 19.73 -8.30
N GLY A 24 5.35 19.01 -9.08
CA GLY A 24 4.90 18.24 -10.24
C GLY A 24 4.75 16.74 -9.92
N CYS A 25 3.50 16.29 -9.81
CA CYS A 25 3.06 14.91 -10.02
C CYS A 25 3.54 13.81 -9.04
N ALA A 26 3.36 13.99 -7.73
CA ALA A 26 3.16 12.83 -6.87
C ALA A 26 1.73 12.30 -7.12
N GLY A 27 1.58 11.30 -8.00
CA GLY A 27 0.29 10.65 -8.24
C GLY A 27 -0.31 10.15 -6.93
N ALA A 28 -1.56 10.54 -6.63
CA ALA A 28 -2.22 10.13 -5.40
C ALA A 28 -2.25 8.59 -5.31
N PRO A 29 -1.91 7.99 -4.15
CA PRO A 29 -1.99 6.55 -3.97
C PRO A 29 -3.43 6.08 -4.23
N PRO A 30 -3.62 4.86 -4.78
CA PRO A 30 -4.96 4.30 -4.93
C PRO A 30 -5.69 4.32 -3.58
N ALA A 31 -6.98 4.67 -3.60
CA ALA A 31 -7.79 4.61 -2.40
C ALA A 31 -7.83 3.18 -1.87
N ALA A 32 -7.64 3.03 -0.55
CA ALA A 32 -7.67 1.72 0.08
C ALA A 32 -9.07 1.08 -0.07
N GLN A 33 -9.10 -0.23 -0.37
CA GLN A 33 -10.35 -0.93 -0.70
C GLN A 33 -10.65 -2.03 0.31
N THR A 34 -11.88 -2.05 0.82
CA THR A 34 -12.35 -3.15 1.66
C THR A 34 -12.91 -4.28 0.78
N LEU A 35 -12.35 -5.47 0.94
CA LEU A 35 -12.77 -6.70 0.27
C LEU A 35 -13.80 -7.44 1.13
N ASN A 36 -14.68 -8.19 0.46
CA ASN A 36 -15.61 -9.07 1.16
C ASN A 36 -14.88 -10.34 1.65
N ALA A 37 -15.13 -10.75 2.90
CA ALA A 37 -14.56 -11.99 3.46
C ALA A 37 -14.85 -13.24 2.61
N ARG A 38 -16.07 -13.33 2.04
CA ARG A 38 -16.45 -14.48 1.21
C ARG A 38 -15.69 -14.53 -0.11
N ASP A 39 -15.36 -13.37 -0.67
CA ASP A 39 -14.67 -13.29 -1.95
C ASP A 39 -13.21 -13.69 -1.80
N VAL A 40 -12.55 -13.26 -0.71
CA VAL A 40 -11.16 -13.66 -0.44
C VAL A 40 -11.00 -15.10 0.01
N MET A 41 -12.06 -15.75 0.49
CA MET A 41 -12.03 -17.18 0.79
C MET A 41 -12.25 -18.06 -0.45
N ARG A 42 -12.67 -17.47 -1.57
CA ARG A 42 -12.84 -18.20 -2.83
C ARG A 42 -11.55 -18.14 -3.62
N LEU A 43 -10.84 -19.26 -3.73
CA LEU A 43 -9.68 -19.35 -4.59
C LEU A 43 -10.09 -19.11 -6.06
N PRO A 44 -9.64 -18.02 -6.71
CA PRO A 44 -9.93 -17.79 -8.13
C PRO A 44 -9.33 -18.91 -8.98
N GLN A 45 -10.08 -19.32 -10.01
CA GLN A 45 -9.66 -20.32 -10.98
C GLN A 45 -9.94 -19.78 -12.40
N PRO A 46 -8.91 -19.56 -13.24
CA PRO A 46 -7.49 -19.69 -12.91
C PRO A 46 -7.01 -18.59 -11.94
N TRP A 47 -5.88 -18.84 -11.26
CA TRP A 47 -5.22 -17.80 -10.47
C TRP A 47 -4.73 -16.66 -11.39
N PRO A 48 -4.94 -15.37 -11.05
CA PRO A 48 -4.57 -14.27 -11.94
C PRO A 48 -3.06 -14.22 -12.20
N THR A 49 -2.71 -14.02 -13.47
CA THR A 49 -1.32 -13.72 -13.86
C THR A 49 -0.90 -12.35 -13.33
N ALA A 50 0.35 -12.24 -12.89
CA ALA A 50 0.91 -10.97 -12.46
C ALA A 50 0.84 -9.92 -13.59
N MET A 51 0.44 -8.70 -13.24
CA MET A 51 0.41 -7.58 -14.18
C MET A 51 1.80 -6.95 -14.28
N ALA A 52 2.40 -6.96 -15.47
CA ALA A 52 3.67 -6.30 -15.70
C ALA A 52 3.54 -4.79 -15.44
N ALA A 53 4.43 -4.24 -14.63
CA ALA A 53 4.47 -2.82 -14.30
C ALA A 53 5.91 -2.33 -14.18
N ALA A 54 6.16 -1.08 -14.56
CA ALA A 54 7.45 -0.42 -14.36
C ALA A 54 7.76 -0.24 -12.86
N ASN A 55 9.03 -0.13 -12.49
CA ASN A 55 9.47 -0.08 -11.09
C ASN A 55 8.89 1.11 -10.31
N ASP A 56 8.69 2.24 -10.99
CA ASP A 56 8.16 3.50 -10.47
C ASP A 56 6.63 3.61 -10.59
N ALA A 57 5.99 2.73 -11.36
CA ALA A 57 4.54 2.71 -11.49
C ALA A 57 3.86 2.41 -10.13
N PRO A 58 2.63 2.90 -9.89
CA PRO A 58 1.88 2.55 -8.69
C PRO A 58 1.70 1.03 -8.58
N PRO A 59 2.00 0.41 -7.42
CA PRO A 59 1.75 -1.01 -7.23
C PRO A 59 0.24 -1.31 -7.24
N ARG A 60 -0.11 -2.57 -7.51
CA ARG A 60 -1.49 -3.05 -7.53
C ARG A 60 -1.62 -4.43 -6.90
N VAL A 61 -2.60 -4.61 -6.02
CA VAL A 61 -3.12 -5.92 -5.62
C VAL A 61 -4.21 -6.33 -6.62
N LEU A 62 -4.05 -7.50 -7.21
CA LEU A 62 -4.95 -8.05 -8.22
C LEU A 62 -5.95 -9.03 -7.60
N SER A 63 -5.47 -9.87 -6.68
CA SER A 63 -6.31 -10.82 -5.98
C SER A 63 -5.70 -11.22 -4.65
N VAL A 64 -6.58 -11.57 -3.71
CA VAL A 64 -6.24 -12.03 -2.37
C VAL A 64 -7.03 -13.31 -2.13
N PHE A 65 -6.33 -14.34 -1.68
CA PHE A 65 -6.93 -15.55 -1.15
C PHE A 65 -6.43 -15.79 0.27
N VAL A 66 -7.36 -16.13 1.16
CA VAL A 66 -7.07 -16.68 2.50
C VAL A 66 -7.90 -17.94 2.69
N ASN A 67 -7.35 -18.96 3.36
CA ASN A 67 -8.09 -20.21 3.56
C ASN A 67 -9.31 -20.03 4.48
N GLU A 68 -9.25 -19.05 5.39
CA GLU A 68 -10.32 -18.73 6.33
C GLU A 68 -10.22 -17.27 6.83
N THR A 69 -11.37 -16.73 7.25
CA THR A 69 -11.48 -15.41 7.90
C THR A 69 -12.02 -15.49 9.33
N ALA A 70 -12.38 -16.68 9.80
CA ALA A 70 -12.76 -16.96 11.18
C ALA A 70 -11.73 -17.92 11.75
N ILE A 71 -10.74 -17.39 12.47
CA ILE A 71 -9.48 -18.03 12.80
C ILE A 71 -9.51 -18.46 14.27
N ALA A 72 -9.28 -19.73 14.55
CA ALA A 72 -9.17 -20.27 15.90
C ALA A 72 -7.70 -20.48 16.32
N ASN A 73 -7.50 -20.69 17.63
CA ASN A 73 -6.20 -21.07 18.17
C ASN A 73 -5.76 -22.43 17.59
N GLY A 74 -4.50 -22.53 17.20
CA GLY A 74 -3.90 -23.72 16.61
C GLY A 74 -4.07 -23.83 15.10
N ASP A 75 -4.85 -22.95 14.47
CA ASP A 75 -5.07 -22.99 13.03
C ASP A 75 -3.80 -22.65 12.23
N HIS A 76 -3.71 -23.21 11.03
CA HIS A 76 -2.74 -22.82 10.01
C HIS A 76 -3.37 -21.82 9.05
N TRP A 77 -3.18 -20.55 9.36
CA TRP A 77 -3.72 -19.46 8.57
C TRP A 77 -2.83 -19.20 7.36
N ARG A 78 -3.37 -19.48 6.17
CA ARG A 78 -2.65 -19.48 4.91
C ARG A 78 -3.28 -18.51 3.93
N GLY A 79 -2.44 -17.90 3.11
CA GLY A 79 -2.92 -17.03 2.05
C GLY A 79 -2.00 -16.92 0.86
N ARG A 80 -2.57 -16.45 -0.23
CA ARG A 80 -1.90 -16.20 -1.51
C ARG A 80 -2.36 -14.84 -2.04
N ILE A 81 -1.44 -14.04 -2.54
CA ILE A 81 -1.71 -12.68 -3.04
C ILE A 81 -1.08 -12.54 -4.42
N ALA A 82 -1.88 -12.13 -5.40
CA ALA A 82 -1.46 -11.77 -6.74
C ALA A 82 -1.34 -10.25 -6.83
N THR A 83 -0.24 -9.76 -7.39
CA THR A 83 0.06 -8.33 -7.51
C THR A 83 0.64 -7.98 -8.88
N SER A 84 0.89 -6.69 -9.11
CA SER A 84 1.78 -6.25 -10.17
C SER A 84 3.24 -6.69 -9.91
N THR A 85 4.04 -6.82 -10.97
CA THR A 85 5.42 -7.33 -10.90
C THR A 85 6.38 -6.40 -10.17
N ASN A 86 6.06 -5.10 -10.09
CA ASN A 86 6.88 -4.08 -9.43
C ASN A 86 6.69 -4.00 -7.91
N VAL A 87 5.80 -4.81 -7.33
CA VAL A 87 5.66 -4.91 -5.87
C VAL A 87 6.95 -5.49 -5.30
N ALA A 88 7.56 -4.77 -4.37
CA ALA A 88 8.78 -5.10 -3.62
C ALA A 88 8.47 -5.92 -2.35
N SER A 89 7.36 -5.64 -1.66
CA SER A 89 6.95 -6.37 -0.47
C SER A 89 5.43 -6.36 -0.30
N VAL A 90 4.93 -7.37 0.41
CA VAL A 90 3.55 -7.42 0.89
C VAL A 90 3.60 -7.59 2.40
N GLU A 91 3.01 -6.65 3.13
CA GLU A 91 2.85 -6.70 4.58
C GLU A 91 1.40 -7.02 4.93
N ILE A 92 1.22 -7.92 5.88
CA ILE A 92 -0.04 -8.33 6.47
C ILE A 92 -0.08 -7.76 7.88
N ARG A 93 -1.03 -6.88 8.17
CA ARG A 93 -1.09 -6.10 9.40
C ARG A 93 -2.49 -6.11 10.01
N THR A 94 -2.56 -6.20 11.32
CA THR A 94 -3.75 -5.87 12.13
C THR A 94 -3.35 -4.82 13.16
N GLU A 95 -4.30 -4.41 14.01
CA GLU A 95 -3.97 -3.58 15.18
C GLU A 95 -3.09 -4.31 16.21
N SER A 96 -3.01 -5.64 16.17
CA SER A 96 -2.35 -6.45 17.19
C SER A 96 -1.07 -7.13 16.73
N PHE A 97 -0.90 -7.35 15.43
CA PHE A 97 0.31 -7.97 14.88
C PHE A 97 0.58 -7.52 13.44
N SER A 98 1.80 -7.76 12.96
CA SER A 98 2.14 -7.63 11.55
C SER A 98 3.21 -8.64 11.15
N PHE A 99 3.21 -9.05 9.89
CA PHE A 99 4.25 -9.88 9.30
C PHE A 99 4.34 -9.63 7.78
N ALA A 100 5.47 -9.98 7.18
CA ALA A 100 5.64 -9.91 5.72
C ALA A 100 5.24 -11.25 5.08
N ALA A 101 4.52 -11.20 3.97
CA ALA A 101 4.29 -12.37 3.14
C ALA A 101 5.56 -12.69 2.33
N GLN A 102 5.85 -13.98 2.16
CA GLN A 102 6.98 -14.45 1.39
C GLN A 102 6.68 -14.27 -0.10
N ARG A 103 7.62 -13.69 -0.85
CA ARG A 103 7.53 -13.67 -2.32
C ARG A 103 7.88 -15.05 -2.87
N THR A 104 7.00 -15.61 -3.70
CA THR A 104 7.27 -16.86 -4.44
C THR A 104 7.81 -16.58 -5.84
N THR A 105 7.26 -15.58 -6.51
CA THR A 105 7.76 -15.06 -7.79
C THR A 105 7.37 -13.58 -7.96
N PHE A 106 7.79 -12.93 -9.05
CA PHE A 106 7.35 -11.56 -9.34
C PHE A 106 5.83 -11.48 -9.46
N GLY A 107 5.22 -10.65 -8.61
CA GLY A 107 3.77 -10.49 -8.55
C GLY A 107 3.04 -11.59 -7.77
N GLU A 108 3.73 -12.48 -7.06
CA GLU A 108 3.09 -13.51 -6.25
C GLU A 108 3.72 -13.64 -4.85
N PHE A 109 2.86 -13.64 -3.85
CA PHE A 109 3.22 -13.73 -2.44
C PHE A 109 2.35 -14.76 -1.72
N THR A 110 2.93 -15.44 -0.75
CA THR A 110 2.25 -16.43 0.10
C THR A 110 2.60 -16.23 1.56
N PHE A 111 1.72 -16.65 2.45
CA PHE A 111 2.03 -16.80 3.87
C PHE A 111 1.40 -18.08 4.41
N ASP A 112 2.04 -18.63 5.44
CA ASP A 112 1.55 -19.74 6.26
C ASP A 112 1.95 -19.41 7.69
N VAL A 113 0.97 -19.13 8.54
CA VAL A 113 1.18 -18.71 9.92
C VAL A 113 0.43 -19.67 10.84
N HIS A 114 1.16 -20.24 11.78
CA HIS A 114 0.55 -21.00 12.87
C HIS A 114 0.04 -20.05 13.94
N VAL A 115 -1.26 -20.09 14.21
CA VAL A 115 -1.93 -19.18 15.14
C VAL A 115 -1.74 -19.71 16.55
N LEU A 116 -0.84 -19.08 17.29
CA LEU A 116 -0.58 -19.43 18.69
C LEU A 116 -1.79 -19.09 19.58
N ASP A 117 -1.80 -19.67 20.78
CA ASP A 117 -2.87 -19.47 21.74
C ASP A 117 -3.10 -17.99 22.05
N MET A 118 -4.25 -17.50 21.61
CA MET A 118 -4.63 -16.11 21.78
C MET A 118 -5.42 -15.91 23.08
N PRO A 119 -4.99 -15.00 23.97
CA PRO A 119 -5.73 -14.68 25.18
C PRO A 119 -7.16 -14.20 24.86
N PRO A 120 -8.17 -14.51 25.71
CA PRO A 120 -9.58 -14.22 25.41
C PRO A 120 -9.88 -12.76 25.02
N GLN A 121 -9.15 -11.80 25.59
CA GLN A 121 -9.32 -10.36 25.27
C GLN A 121 -9.00 -9.98 23.82
N TYR A 122 -8.28 -10.81 23.07
CA TYR A 122 -7.96 -10.58 21.66
C TYR A 122 -8.90 -11.37 20.71
N ARG A 123 -9.85 -12.16 21.24
CA ARG A 123 -10.82 -12.91 20.43
C ARG A 123 -11.97 -12.00 19.98
N ARG A 124 -11.71 -11.22 18.93
CA ARG A 124 -12.64 -10.23 18.37
C ARG A 124 -12.51 -10.12 16.86
N GLY A 125 -13.36 -9.28 16.27
CA GLY A 125 -13.23 -8.87 14.88
C GLY A 125 -12.08 -7.90 14.68
N TYR A 126 -11.34 -8.05 13.58
CA TYR A 126 -10.28 -7.13 13.16
C TYR A 126 -10.44 -6.79 11.69
N MET A 127 -9.88 -5.64 11.29
CA MET A 127 -9.56 -5.36 9.90
C MET A 127 -8.13 -5.80 9.62
N LEU A 128 -7.99 -6.82 8.79
CA LEU A 128 -6.72 -7.18 8.22
C LEU A 128 -6.37 -6.17 7.12
N GLN A 129 -5.22 -5.53 7.24
CA GLN A 129 -4.66 -4.65 6.23
C GLN A 129 -3.58 -5.40 5.44
N ILE A 130 -3.73 -5.46 4.13
CA ILE A 130 -2.77 -6.01 3.18
C ILE A 130 -2.16 -4.84 2.44
N ILE A 131 -0.85 -4.64 2.62
CA ILE A 131 -0.12 -3.49 2.09
C ILE A 131 0.90 -3.99 1.06
N ALA A 132 0.64 -3.77 -0.22
CA ALA A 132 1.60 -4.04 -1.28
C ALA A 132 2.43 -2.77 -1.55
N ARG A 133 3.75 -2.84 -1.44
CA ARG A 133 4.65 -1.69 -1.61
C ARG A 133 5.68 -1.94 -2.71
N ASN A 134 5.96 -0.94 -3.55
CA ASN A 134 7.08 -1.00 -4.51
C ASN A 134 8.39 -0.45 -3.90
N ALA A 135 9.51 -0.55 -4.62
CA ALA A 135 10.80 -0.05 -4.13
C ALA A 135 10.85 1.48 -3.97
N GLY A 136 10.04 2.21 -4.73
CA GLY A 136 9.86 3.66 -4.61
C GLY A 136 9.01 4.09 -3.41
N GLY A 137 8.50 3.15 -2.61
CA GLY A 137 7.72 3.44 -1.41
C GLY A 137 6.21 3.63 -1.63
N ALA A 138 5.75 3.69 -2.89
CA ALA A 138 4.33 3.74 -3.22
C ALA A 138 3.63 2.45 -2.78
N ARG A 139 2.34 2.54 -2.45
CA ARG A 139 1.57 1.44 -1.85
C ARG A 139 0.16 1.29 -2.42
N ASP A 140 -0.34 0.06 -2.42
CA ASP A 140 -1.76 -0.30 -2.60
C ASP A 140 -2.22 -1.07 -1.36
N GLU A 141 -3.39 -0.70 -0.83
CA GLU A 141 -3.89 -1.19 0.46
C GLU A 141 -5.27 -1.85 0.30
N ARG A 142 -5.41 -3.05 0.87
CA ARG A 142 -6.67 -3.79 0.93
C ARG A 142 -7.02 -4.11 2.37
N TYR A 143 -8.30 -4.01 2.69
CA TYR A 143 -8.82 -4.40 4.00
C TYR A 143 -9.69 -5.64 3.89
N VAL A 144 -9.53 -6.59 4.79
CA VAL A 144 -10.35 -7.80 4.88
C VAL A 144 -10.88 -7.92 6.30
N PRO A 145 -12.21 -8.02 6.51
CA PRO A 145 -12.74 -8.35 7.83
C PRO A 145 -12.35 -9.78 8.20
N ILE A 146 -11.70 -9.94 9.35
CA ILE A 146 -11.39 -11.23 9.96
C ILE A 146 -11.90 -11.27 11.39
N ARG A 147 -11.99 -12.47 11.97
CA ARG A 147 -12.38 -12.68 13.36
C ARG A 147 -11.53 -13.77 13.98
N PHE A 148 -11.04 -13.52 15.19
CA PHE A 148 -10.47 -14.57 16.03
C PHE A 148 -11.54 -15.15 16.95
N LEU A 149 -11.57 -16.48 17.07
CA LEU A 149 -12.57 -17.28 17.82
C LEU A 149 -12.11 -17.66 19.23
#